data_AF-A0AAQ0IG68-F1
#
_entry.id   AF-A0AAQ0IG68-F1
#
_cell.length_a   1.000
_cell.length_b   1.000
_cell.length_c   1.000
_cell.angle_alpha   90.00
_cell.angle_beta   90.00
_cell.angle_gamma   90.00
#
_symmetry.space_group_name_H-M   'P 1'
#
loop_
_entity.id
_entity.type
_entity.pdbx_description
1 polymer ?
#
loop_
_entity_poly.entity_id
_entity_poly.type
_entity_poly.pdbx_seq_one_letter_code
_entity_poly.pdbx_strand_id
1 'polypeptide(L)'
;MMDNKKRFMNRMLGFMQGRDEREEQLINEKMTYLFLNSFWILLLFLFISFAVDAYQNTLSVGTVLILVLVLFNAVSVLITLKKADVYKEVVYSKEAYHAMLKKVRFQCIFASVLFLVISLLINILFAFLSHQRLTFSDINFLGWLIGSILFGIVSYYYAKSKITIEK
;
A
#
# COMPACT_ATOMS: atom_id res chain seq x y z
N MET A 1 29.37 17.93 5.46
CA MET A 1 29.46 16.91 4.38
C MET A 1 28.03 16.49 4.05
N MET A 2 27.53 16.78 2.85
CA MET A 2 26.11 16.52 2.51
C MET A 2 25.90 15.03 2.27
N ASP A 3 24.96 14.40 3.00
CA ASP A 3 24.57 13.00 2.83
C ASP A 3 24.26 12.68 1.34
N ASN A 4 24.75 11.54 0.85
CA ASN A 4 24.55 11.08 -0.53
C ASN A 4 23.06 11.06 -0.93
N LYS A 5 22.16 10.77 0.02
CA LYS A 5 20.72 10.83 -0.19
C LYS A 5 20.22 12.25 -0.49
N LYS A 6 20.69 13.25 0.29
CA LYS A 6 20.35 14.66 0.08
C LYS A 6 20.89 15.18 -1.24
N ARG A 7 22.11 14.76 -1.62
CA ARG A 7 22.71 15.15 -2.91
C ARG A 7 21.90 14.61 -4.10
N PHE A 8 21.48 13.35 -4.03
CA PHE A 8 20.63 12.77 -5.06
C PHE A 8 19.30 13.50 -5.17
N MET A 9 18.62 13.74 -4.05
CA MET A 9 17.33 14.44 -4.02
C MET A 9 17.43 15.86 -4.60
N ASN A 10 18.43 16.64 -4.18
CA ASN A 10 18.62 18.00 -4.69
C ASN A 10 18.89 18.02 -6.20
N ARG A 11 19.64 17.05 -6.72
CA ARG A 11 19.87 16.91 -8.17
C ARG A 11 18.57 16.58 -8.91
N MET A 12 17.79 15.62 -8.41
CA MET A 12 16.52 15.23 -9.04
C MET A 12 15.48 16.35 -9.04
N LEU A 13 15.48 17.18 -7.99
CA LEU A 13 14.56 18.31 -7.85
C LEU A 13 15.10 19.62 -8.46
N GLY A 14 16.31 19.61 -9.04
CA GLY A 14 16.90 20.78 -9.70
C GLY A 14 17.39 21.88 -8.77
N PHE A 15 17.63 21.60 -7.48
CA PHE A 15 18.10 22.59 -6.53
C PHE A 15 19.61 22.85 -6.67
N MET A 16 19.97 24.13 -6.84
CA MET A 16 21.36 24.59 -6.99
C MET A 16 22.06 24.83 -5.64
N GLN A 17 21.31 25.04 -4.56
CA GLN A 17 21.82 25.28 -3.21
C GLN A 17 21.15 24.36 -2.19
N GLY A 18 21.83 24.12 -1.07
CA GLY A 18 21.26 23.41 0.08
C GLY A 18 19.97 24.06 0.56
N ARG A 19 19.04 23.24 1.06
CA ARG A 19 17.77 23.67 1.64
C ARG A 19 17.94 23.70 3.17
N ASP A 20 17.29 24.65 3.83
CA ASP A 20 17.21 24.63 5.30
C ASP A 20 16.24 23.54 5.79
N GLU A 21 16.21 23.28 7.10
CA GLU A 21 15.37 22.22 7.67
C GLU A 21 13.87 22.43 7.38
N ARG A 22 13.42 23.68 7.35
CA ARG A 22 12.01 24.01 7.10
C ARG A 22 11.64 23.77 5.65
N GLU A 23 12.49 24.18 4.72
CA GLU A 23 12.35 23.91 3.29
C GLU A 23 12.39 22.41 3.01
N GLU A 24 13.33 21.66 3.61
CA GLU A 24 13.40 20.20 3.48
C GLU A 24 12.12 19.52 3.96
N GLN A 25 11.57 19.95 5.10
CA GLN A 25 10.32 19.42 5.64
C GLN A 25 9.15 19.67 4.68
N LEU A 26 9.03 20.90 4.16
CA LEU A 26 7.98 21.26 3.20
C LEU A 26 8.08 20.44 1.90
N ILE A 27 9.28 20.27 1.37
CA ILE A 27 9.53 19.46 0.17
C ILE A 27 9.12 18.01 0.44
N ASN A 28 9.56 17.43 1.55
CA ASN A 28 9.23 16.05 1.92
C ASN A 28 7.72 15.85 2.10
N GLU A 29 7.01 16.82 2.70
CA GLU A 29 5.54 16.79 2.83
C GLU A 29 4.86 16.77 1.45
N LYS A 30 5.23 17.69 0.55
CA LYS A 30 4.64 17.76 -0.81
C LYS A 30 4.96 16.52 -1.63
N MET A 31 6.19 16.02 -1.56
CA MET A 31 6.61 14.81 -2.26
C MET A 31 5.87 13.58 -1.72
N THR A 32 5.65 13.50 -0.40
CA THR A 32 4.84 12.42 0.21
C THR A 32 3.41 12.46 -0.30
N TYR A 33 2.79 13.64 -0.37
CA TYR A 33 1.43 13.79 -0.90
C TYR A 33 1.36 13.38 -2.38
N LEU A 34 2.31 13.82 -3.21
CA LEU A 34 2.38 13.44 -4.63
C LEU A 34 2.60 11.93 -4.81
N PHE A 35 3.46 11.33 -3.99
CA PHE A 35 3.69 9.89 -3.99
C PHE A 35 2.42 9.11 -3.62
N LEU A 36 1.71 9.51 -2.57
CA LEU A 36 0.48 8.84 -2.15
C LEU A 36 -0.59 8.92 -3.24
N ASN A 37 -0.75 10.08 -3.88
CA ASN A 37 -1.69 10.23 -5.00
C ASN A 37 -1.28 9.40 -6.22
N SER A 38 0.00 9.42 -6.59
CA SER A 38 0.48 8.62 -7.73
C SER A 38 0.36 7.13 -7.46
N PHE A 39 0.55 6.68 -6.22
CA PHE A 39 0.32 5.29 -5.82
C PHE A 39 -1.14 4.88 -6.02
N TRP A 40 -2.11 5.71 -5.62
CA TRP A 40 -3.54 5.43 -5.86
C TRP A 40 -3.90 5.41 -7.35
N ILE A 41 -3.33 6.32 -8.14
CA ILE A 41 -3.50 6.32 -9.60
C ILE A 41 -2.90 5.06 -10.22
N LEU A 42 -1.72 4.63 -9.77
CA LEU A 42 -1.08 3.41 -10.23
C LEU A 42 -1.93 2.17 -9.92
N LEU A 43 -2.55 2.14 -8.74
CA LEU A 43 -3.48 1.09 -8.35
C LEU A 43 -4.76 1.09 -9.22
N LEU A 44 -5.27 2.28 -9.59
CA LEU A 44 -6.37 2.41 -10.55
C LEU A 44 -5.97 1.88 -11.94
N PHE A 45 -4.78 2.22 -12.43
CA PHE A 45 -4.27 1.72 -13.71
C PHE A 45 -4.08 0.21 -13.71
N LEU A 46 -3.65 -0.38 -12.59
CA LEU A 46 -3.61 -1.84 -12.43
C LEU A 46 -5.00 -2.45 -12.66
N PHE A 47 -6.05 -1.88 -12.06
CA PHE A 47 -7.41 -2.38 -12.24
C PHE A 47 -7.93 -2.24 -13.66
N ILE A 48 -7.67 -1.10 -14.30
CA ILE A 48 -8.06 -0.88 -15.70
C ILE A 48 -7.33 -1.88 -16.61
N SER A 49 -6.00 -2.00 -16.45
CA SER A 49 -5.18 -2.93 -17.24
C SER A 49 -5.64 -4.37 -17.08
N PHE A 50 -5.95 -4.78 -15.85
CA PHE A 50 -6.48 -6.11 -15.58
C PHE A 50 -7.87 -6.33 -16.17
N ALA A 51 -8.76 -5.34 -16.13
CA ALA A 51 -10.08 -5.45 -16.75
C ALA A 51 -9.99 -5.60 -18.29
N VAL A 52 -9.06 -4.88 -18.92
CA VAL A 52 -8.79 -4.99 -20.36
C VAL A 52 -8.23 -6.38 -20.68
N ASP A 53 -7.25 -6.85 -19.92
CA ASP A 53 -6.65 -8.18 -20.06
C ASP A 53 -7.70 -9.29 -19.92
N ALA A 54 -8.58 -9.18 -18.91
CA ALA A 54 -9.69 -10.10 -18.70
C ALA A 54 -10.67 -10.10 -19.88
N TYR A 55 -11.02 -8.91 -20.42
CA TYR A 55 -11.88 -8.81 -21.61
C TYR A 55 -11.25 -9.47 -22.84
N GLN A 56 -9.93 -9.34 -23.00
CA GLN A 56 -9.18 -9.91 -24.12
C GLN A 56 -8.81 -11.40 -23.90
N ASN A 57 -9.11 -11.98 -22.74
CA ASN A 57 -8.66 -13.32 -22.34
C ASN A 57 -7.14 -13.49 -22.45
N THR A 58 -6.38 -12.43 -22.13
CA THR A 58 -4.91 -12.45 -22.12
C THR A 58 -4.38 -11.89 -20.82
N LEU A 59 -3.07 -11.97 -20.61
CA LEU A 59 -2.38 -11.28 -19.53
C LEU A 59 -1.20 -10.51 -20.13
N SER A 60 -1.28 -9.19 -20.09
CA SER A 60 -0.25 -8.34 -20.69
C SER A 60 0.94 -8.17 -19.75
N VAL A 61 2.13 -8.04 -20.35
CA VAL A 61 3.37 -7.72 -19.61
C VAL A 61 3.21 -6.41 -18.84
N GLY A 62 2.45 -5.44 -19.39
CA GLY A 62 2.14 -4.17 -18.73
C GLY A 62 1.43 -4.37 -17.38
N THR A 63 0.38 -5.18 -17.34
CA THR A 63 -0.35 -5.50 -16.10
C THR A 63 0.57 -6.13 -15.05
N VAL A 64 1.42 -7.07 -15.46
CA VAL A 64 2.37 -7.75 -14.56
C VAL A 64 3.38 -6.75 -13.98
N LEU A 65 3.96 -5.89 -14.82
CA LEU A 65 4.93 -4.89 -14.37
C LEU A 65 4.31 -3.86 -13.42
N ILE A 66 3.08 -3.41 -13.71
CA ILE A 66 2.35 -2.50 -12.81
C ILE A 66 2.07 -3.19 -11.47
N LEU A 67 1.64 -4.45 -11.46
CA LEU A 67 1.41 -5.22 -10.23
C LEU A 67 2.68 -5.31 -9.39
N VAL A 68 3.81 -5.67 -9.99
CA VAL A 68 5.11 -5.74 -9.31
C VAL A 68 5.50 -4.39 -8.73
N LEU A 69 5.30 -3.31 -9.49
CA LEU A 69 5.61 -1.95 -9.03
C LEU A 69 4.73 -1.52 -7.85
N VAL A 70 3.44 -1.83 -7.88
CA VAL A 70 2.50 -1.57 -6.76
C VAL A 70 2.96 -2.33 -5.51
N LEU A 71 3.26 -3.62 -5.64
CA LEU A 71 3.73 -4.45 -4.52
C LEU A 71 5.06 -3.94 -3.96
N PHE A 72 6.01 -3.60 -4.83
CA PHE A 72 7.30 -3.04 -4.42
C PHE A 72 7.13 -1.74 -3.63
N ASN A 73 6.31 -0.81 -4.11
CA ASN A 73 6.06 0.45 -3.41
C ASN A 73 5.38 0.22 -2.05
N ALA A 74 4.34 -0.62 -2.01
CA ALA A 74 3.62 -0.93 -0.78
C ALA A 74 4.54 -1.54 0.29
N VAL A 75 5.34 -2.54 -0.08
CA VAL A 75 6.30 -3.19 0.83
C VAL A 75 7.39 -2.20 1.27
N SER A 76 7.89 -1.37 0.36
CA SER A 76 8.92 -0.36 0.68
C SER A 76 8.44 0.65 1.72
N VAL A 77 7.20 1.12 1.60
CA VAL A 77 6.58 2.02 2.58
C VAL A 77 6.46 1.33 3.94
N LEU A 78 5.94 0.10 3.98
CA LEU A 78 5.79 -0.67 5.21
C LEU A 78 7.13 -0.90 5.92
N ILE A 79 8.17 -1.31 5.19
CA ILE A 79 9.51 -1.52 5.76
C ILE A 79 10.09 -0.20 6.29
N THR A 80 9.94 0.89 5.54
CA THR A 80 10.54 2.18 5.90
C THR A 80 9.88 2.77 7.15
N LEU A 81 8.54 2.78 7.19
CA LEU A 81 7.79 3.27 8.35
C LEU A 81 8.02 2.38 9.59
N LYS A 82 8.14 1.05 9.41
CA LYS A 82 8.51 0.14 10.50
C LYS A 82 9.88 0.43 11.08
N LYS A 83 10.87 0.68 10.21
CA LYS A 83 12.23 1.03 10.65
C LYS A 83 12.28 2.36 11.41
N ALA A 84 11.37 3.28 11.11
CA ALA A 84 11.29 4.58 11.77
C ALA A 84 10.49 4.56 13.09
N ASP A 85 9.85 3.44 13.45
CA ASP A 85 8.97 3.28 14.63
C ASP A 85 7.88 4.36 14.77
N VAL A 86 7.42 4.92 13.64
CA VAL A 86 6.43 6.01 13.57
C VAL A 86 4.98 5.52 13.69
N TYR A 87 4.76 4.31 14.18
CA TYR A 87 3.44 3.69 14.26
C TYR A 87 2.75 3.86 15.62
N LYS A 88 3.42 4.43 16.61
CA LYS A 88 2.85 4.64 17.94
C LYS A 88 1.95 5.86 17.91
N GLU A 89 0.72 5.68 18.38
CA GLU A 89 -0.29 6.74 18.47
C GLU A 89 -0.65 6.93 19.94
N VAL A 90 -0.36 8.10 20.49
CA VAL A 90 -0.68 8.45 21.88
C VAL A 90 -1.93 9.32 21.90
N VAL A 91 -2.93 8.92 22.68
CA VAL A 91 -4.19 9.66 22.84
C VAL A 91 -4.39 10.08 24.28
N TYR A 92 -4.95 11.27 24.47
CA TYR A 92 -5.07 11.95 25.77
C TYR A 92 -6.46 11.81 26.43
N SER A 93 -7.41 11.12 25.78
CA SER A 93 -8.74 10.91 26.34
C SER A 93 -9.37 9.60 25.85
N LYS A 94 -10.32 9.07 26.63
CA LYS A 94 -11.10 7.88 26.24
C LYS A 94 -11.94 8.14 24.98
N GLU A 95 -12.44 9.36 24.81
CA GLU A 95 -13.20 9.78 23.64
C GLU A 95 -12.32 9.75 22.37
N ALA A 96 -11.11 10.31 22.45
CA ALA A 96 -10.13 10.28 21.36
C ALA A 96 -9.71 8.84 21.02
N TYR A 97 -9.54 7.98 22.02
CA TYR A 97 -9.26 6.57 21.83
C TYR A 97 -10.37 5.86 21.03
N HIS A 98 -11.63 6.04 21.41
CA HIS A 98 -12.76 5.44 20.68
C HIS A 98 -12.91 5.98 19.26
N ALA A 99 -12.69 7.28 19.05
CA ALA A 99 -12.68 7.89 17.72
C ALA A 99 -11.56 7.28 16.84
N MET A 100 -10.37 7.09 17.39
CA MET A 100 -9.24 6.48 16.70
C MET A 100 -9.52 5.01 16.35
N LEU A 101 -10.09 4.24 17.28
CA LEU A 101 -10.49 2.85 16.99
C LEU A 101 -11.50 2.75 15.84
N LYS A 102 -12.42 3.70 15.71
CA LYS A 102 -13.38 3.72 14.58
C LYS A 102 -12.66 3.94 13.25
N LYS A 103 -11.67 4.84 13.20
CA LYS A 103 -10.82 5.05 12.02
C LYS A 103 -10.03 3.80 11.65
N VAL A 104 -9.39 3.17 12.64
CA VAL A 104 -8.63 1.93 12.45
C VAL A 104 -9.51 0.80 11.93
N ARG A 105 -10.74 0.63 12.44
CA ARG A 105 -11.69 -0.36 11.90
C ARG A 105 -11.94 -0.15 10.41
N PHE A 106 -12.23 1.09 10.02
CA PHE A 106 -12.48 1.42 8.61
C PHE A 106 -11.26 1.14 7.73
N GLN A 107 -10.06 1.54 8.19
CA GLN A 107 -8.80 1.24 7.49
C GLN A 107 -8.54 -0.26 7.35
N CYS A 108 -8.82 -1.06 8.38
CA CYS A 108 -8.63 -2.51 8.33
C CYS A 108 -9.64 -3.21 7.41
N ILE A 109 -10.89 -2.74 7.36
CA ILE A 109 -11.89 -3.23 6.38
C ILE A 109 -11.40 -2.93 4.97
N PHE A 110 -10.96 -1.69 4.73
CA PHE A 110 -10.44 -1.30 3.43
C PHE A 110 -9.20 -2.11 3.02
N ALA A 111 -8.26 -2.33 3.94
CA ALA A 111 -7.09 -3.18 3.74
C ALA A 111 -7.46 -4.64 3.46
N SER A 112 -8.50 -5.17 4.12
CA SER A 112 -9.04 -6.51 3.88
C SER A 112 -9.60 -6.66 2.45
N VAL A 113 -10.39 -5.67 2.00
CA VAL A 113 -10.90 -5.65 0.61
C VAL A 113 -9.77 -5.56 -0.40
N LEU A 114 -8.81 -4.67 -0.20
CA LEU A 114 -7.64 -4.58 -1.08
C LEU A 114 -6.83 -5.89 -1.10
N PHE A 115 -6.64 -6.52 0.05
CA PHE A 115 -5.95 -7.81 0.14
C PHE A 115 -6.67 -8.90 -0.66
N LEU A 116 -8.00 -8.99 -0.56
CA LEU A 116 -8.79 -9.93 -1.35
C LEU A 116 -8.54 -9.73 -2.84
N VAL A 117 -8.66 -8.48 -3.30
CA VAL A 117 -8.53 -8.15 -4.72
C VAL A 117 -7.12 -8.45 -5.23
N ILE A 118 -6.08 -8.01 -4.53
CA ILE A 118 -4.68 -8.28 -4.93
C ILE A 118 -4.38 -9.77 -4.91
N SER A 119 -4.90 -10.52 -3.94
CA SER A 119 -4.67 -11.98 -3.87
C SER A 119 -5.34 -12.71 -5.02
N LEU A 120 -6.54 -12.31 -5.43
CA LEU A 120 -7.20 -12.84 -6.62
C LEU A 120 -6.42 -12.51 -7.89
N LEU A 121 -5.90 -11.28 -8.03
CA LEU A 121 -5.04 -10.90 -9.16
C LEU A 121 -3.80 -11.80 -9.25
N ILE A 122 -3.13 -12.03 -8.12
CA ILE A 122 -1.96 -12.91 -8.04
C ILE A 122 -2.34 -14.35 -8.38
N ASN A 123 -3.47 -14.85 -7.88
CA ASN A 123 -3.93 -16.21 -8.17
C ASN A 123 -4.24 -16.40 -9.66
N ILE A 124 -4.88 -15.42 -10.29
CA ILE A 124 -5.14 -15.41 -11.74
C ILE A 124 -3.83 -15.36 -12.53
N LEU A 125 -2.87 -14.55 -12.09
CA LEU A 125 -1.53 -14.51 -12.69
C LEU A 125 -0.83 -15.87 -12.62
N PHE A 126 -0.88 -16.55 -11.47
CA PHE A 126 -0.32 -17.90 -11.33
C PHE A 126 -1.05 -18.94 -12.20
N ALA A 127 -2.37 -18.85 -12.30
CA ALA A 127 -3.16 -19.73 -13.16
C ALA A 127 -2.79 -19.56 -14.64
N PHE A 128 -2.65 -18.32 -15.12
CA PHE A 128 -2.18 -18.02 -16.48
C PHE A 128 -0.77 -18.55 -16.76
N LEU A 129 0.15 -18.45 -15.79
CA LEU A 129 1.52 -18.96 -15.93
C LEU A 129 1.59 -20.50 -15.93
N SER A 130 0.68 -21.16 -15.21
CA SER A 130 0.71 -22.61 -14.99
C SER A 130 -0.14 -23.40 -15.99
N HIS A 131 -1.21 -22.80 -16.51
CA HIS A 131 -2.19 -23.46 -17.35
C HIS A 131 -2.46 -22.65 -18.61
N GLN A 132 -2.47 -23.30 -19.78
CA GLN A 132 -2.71 -22.65 -21.08
C GLN A 132 -4.15 -22.15 -21.25
N ARG A 133 -5.09 -22.50 -20.36
CA ARG A 133 -6.47 -22.03 -20.34
C ARG A 133 -6.93 -21.83 -18.91
N LEU A 134 -7.51 -20.66 -18.64
CA LEU A 134 -8.02 -20.32 -17.32
C LEU A 134 -9.41 -20.90 -17.13
N THR A 135 -9.59 -21.71 -16.10
CA THR A 135 -10.91 -22.20 -15.70
C THR A 135 -11.33 -21.54 -14.40
N PHE A 136 -12.64 -21.33 -14.20
CA PHE A 136 -13.16 -20.78 -12.94
C PHE A 136 -12.79 -21.64 -11.72
N SER A 137 -12.54 -22.94 -11.91
CA SER A 137 -12.04 -23.85 -10.87
C SER A 137 -10.62 -23.52 -10.38
N ASP A 138 -9.82 -22.82 -11.18
CA ASP A 138 -8.44 -22.44 -10.81
C ASP A 138 -8.41 -21.24 -9.86
N ILE A 139 -9.55 -20.52 -9.75
CA ILE A 139 -9.69 -19.33 -8.92
C ILE A 139 -10.27 -19.74 -7.56
N ASN A 140 -9.44 -19.76 -6.52
CA ASN A 140 -9.87 -20.10 -5.16
C ASN A 140 -10.56 -18.92 -4.45
N PHE A 141 -11.69 -18.46 -4.97
CA PHE A 141 -12.37 -17.27 -4.46
C PHE A 141 -12.76 -17.38 -2.99
N LEU A 142 -13.37 -18.50 -2.58
CA LEU A 142 -13.81 -18.71 -1.20
C LEU A 142 -12.62 -18.75 -0.23
N GLY A 143 -11.52 -19.40 -0.61
CA GLY A 143 -10.30 -19.42 0.20
C GLY A 143 -9.73 -18.02 0.39
N TRP A 144 -9.65 -17.22 -0.67
CA TRP A 144 -9.17 -15.84 -0.59
C TRP A 144 -10.11 -14.92 0.17
N LEU A 145 -11.43 -15.12 0.07
CA LEU A 145 -12.42 -14.37 0.85
C LEU A 145 -12.28 -14.63 2.35
N ILE A 146 -12.11 -15.90 2.75
CA ILE A 146 -11.86 -16.24 4.17
C ILE A 146 -10.52 -15.65 4.62
N GLY A 147 -9.48 -15.81 3.80
CA GLY A 147 -8.15 -15.27 4.08
C GLY A 147 -8.16 -13.75 4.26
N SER A 148 -8.94 -13.02 3.46
CA SER A 148 -9.05 -11.57 3.55
C SER A 148 -9.77 -11.10 4.82
N ILE A 149 -10.82 -11.81 5.23
CA ILE A 149 -11.52 -11.53 6.50
C ILE A 149 -10.56 -11.73 7.68
N LEU A 150 -9.83 -12.86 7.70
CA LEU A 150 -8.82 -13.15 8.73
C LEU A 150 -7.72 -12.07 8.74
N PHE A 151 -7.22 -11.68 7.56
CA PHE A 151 -6.23 -10.61 7.43
C PHE A 151 -6.72 -9.29 8.02
N GLY A 152 -7.98 -8.91 7.75
CA GLY A 152 -8.60 -7.71 8.31
C GLY A 152 -8.68 -7.74 9.84
N ILE A 153 -9.07 -8.89 10.41
CA ILE A 153 -9.16 -9.09 11.87
C ILE A 153 -7.78 -8.98 12.52
N VAL A 154 -6.79 -9.68 11.99
CA VAL A 154 -5.41 -9.65 12.51
C VAL A 154 -4.85 -8.22 12.42
N SER A 155 -5.05 -7.56 11.28
CA SER A 155 -4.62 -6.17 11.08
C SER A 155 -5.26 -5.21 12.08
N TYR A 156 -6.54 -5.40 12.40
CA TYR A 156 -7.25 -4.60 13.40
C TYR A 156 -6.63 -4.74 14.79
N TYR A 157 -6.37 -5.96 15.26
CA TYR A 157 -5.76 -6.18 16.57
C TYR A 157 -4.31 -5.67 16.62
N TYR A 158 -3.56 -5.86 15.53
CA TYR A 158 -2.21 -5.31 15.41
C TYR A 158 -2.23 -3.77 15.49
N ALA A 159 -3.04 -3.09 14.69
CA ALA A 159 -3.15 -1.64 14.70
C ALA A 159 -3.68 -1.10 16.04
N LYS A 160 -4.65 -1.78 16.65
CA LYS A 160 -5.17 -1.45 17.98
C LYS A 160 -4.08 -1.50 19.05
N SER A 161 -3.18 -2.50 19.00
CA SER A 161 -2.08 -2.64 19.97
C SER A 161 -1.07 -1.49 19.94
N LYS A 162 -1.09 -0.66 18.89
CA LYS A 162 -0.21 0.50 18.71
C LYS A 162 -0.78 1.81 19.24
N ILE A 163 -2.05 1.82 19.68
CA ILE A 163 -2.70 2.99 20.28
C ILE A 163 -2.58 2.89 21.80
N THR A 164 -1.95 3.89 22.42
CA THR A 164 -1.78 3.97 23.87
C THR A 164 -2.50 5.18 24.44
N ILE A 165 -3.19 5.02 25.57
CA ILE A 165 -3.78 6.13 26.32
C ILE A 165 -2.72 6.62 27.32
N GLU A 166 -2.31 7.88 27.21
CA GLU A 166 -1.45 8.50 28.23
C GLU A 166 -2.29 8.66 29.51
N LYS A 167 -1.80 8.09 30.62
CA LYS A 167 -2.51 8.06 31.90
C LYS A 167 -2.21 9.29 32.73
#